data_AF-M0M9D3-F1
#
_entry.id   AF-M0M9D3-F1
#
_cell.length_a   1.000
_cell.length_b   1.000
_cell.length_c   1.000
_cell.angle_alpha   90.00
_cell.angle_beta   90.00
_cell.angle_gamma   90.00
#
_symmetry.space_group_name_H-M   'P 1'
#
loop_
_entity.id
_entity.type
_entity.pdbx_description
1 polymer ?
#
loop_
_entity_poly.entity_id
_entity_poly.type
_entity_poly.pdbx_seq_one_letter_code
_entity_poly.pdbx_strand_id
1 'polypeptide(L)'
;MAHTYGDERIAEWLRENEYHPRSSKHGSVSCLALLDDLLYESDLFREAAEAGEIVYEEDYTVGEGELRWNVDLVLGPPTNEVETPIEGDRQIAEANPEEIWLAIDAKSVMTEHQKARRNRQRDINGFADIMYHHYPGAVAGGVLLINIADQFRSPLRDEGDITEHDNIERLVEETIEIFRTIDRSEGEIDPNVDAAATVVVDHTNLDDDHETQLVEDPPAPGENSIVNYRTFLSIIVETFEERFLIGDPPNMATLREADTLRNELNEQVVELLHYVHEVGVTMEQGEVSEDSIEDLRETLGQLEDLVDGVEQRHAE
;
A
#
# COMPACT_ATOMS: atom_id res chain seq x y z
N MET A 1 3.86 31.48 3.06
CA MET A 1 4.89 30.93 2.15
C MET A 1 4.17 29.96 1.23
N ALA A 2 4.75 29.60 0.08
CA ALA A 2 4.18 28.51 -0.72
C ALA A 2 4.29 27.20 0.09
N HIS A 3 3.36 26.28 -0.11
CA HIS A 3 3.42 24.95 0.49
C HIS A 3 4.54 24.15 -0.19
N THR A 4 5.44 23.58 0.59
CA THR A 4 6.48 22.64 0.14
C THR A 4 5.91 21.25 0.28
N TYR A 5 5.96 20.41 -0.74
CA TYR A 5 5.28 19.11 -0.72
C TYR A 5 6.23 17.96 -0.35
N GLY A 6 5.68 16.78 -0.10
CA GLY A 6 6.44 15.64 0.42
C GLY A 6 7.59 15.15 -0.45
N ASP A 7 7.48 15.27 -1.77
CA ASP A 7 8.57 14.98 -2.71
C ASP A 7 9.77 15.93 -2.52
N GLU A 8 9.51 17.22 -2.30
CA GLU A 8 10.54 18.21 -1.98
C GLU A 8 11.10 18.01 -0.56
N ARG A 9 10.23 17.78 0.43
CA ARG A 9 10.63 17.64 1.84
C ARG A 9 11.50 16.41 2.09
N ILE A 10 11.26 15.28 1.40
CA ILE A 10 12.14 14.12 1.55
C ILE A 10 13.54 14.37 0.97
N ALA A 11 13.64 15.14 -0.13
CA ALA A 11 14.93 15.55 -0.68
C ALA A 11 15.66 16.52 0.26
N GLU A 12 14.94 17.48 0.86
CA GLU A 12 15.49 18.37 1.90
C GLU A 12 15.98 17.58 3.13
N TRP A 13 15.18 16.60 3.59
CA TRP A 13 15.57 15.74 4.70
C TRP A 13 16.87 14.97 4.43
N LEU A 14 17.01 14.40 3.22
CA LEU A 14 18.23 13.68 2.82
C LEU A 14 19.45 14.59 2.64
N ARG A 15 19.24 15.89 2.41
CA ARG A 15 20.32 16.87 2.36
C ARG A 15 20.92 17.12 3.74
N GLU A 16 20.08 17.04 4.77
CA GLU A 16 20.47 17.26 6.17
C GLU A 16 20.84 15.97 6.92
N ASN A 17 20.49 14.81 6.36
CA ASN A 17 20.61 13.52 7.00
C ASN A 17 21.11 12.44 6.04
N GLU A 18 22.03 11.60 6.51
CA GLU A 18 22.45 10.41 5.77
C GLU A 18 21.29 9.42 5.59
N TYR A 19 21.25 8.75 4.44
CA TYR A 19 20.33 7.65 4.21
C TYR A 19 20.77 6.39 4.95
N HIS A 20 19.84 5.74 5.66
CA HIS A 20 20.04 4.42 6.25
C HIS A 20 18.87 3.45 5.98
N PRO A 21 19.09 2.31 5.29
CA PRO A 21 18.02 1.41 4.85
C PRO A 21 17.29 0.66 5.97
N ARG A 22 17.81 0.68 7.21
CA ARG A 22 17.13 0.12 8.40
C ARG A 22 16.54 1.19 9.32
N SER A 23 16.55 2.45 8.89
CA SER A 23 15.94 3.54 9.64
C SER A 23 14.50 3.71 9.16
N SER A 24 13.52 3.64 10.07
CA SER A 24 12.13 3.96 9.76
C SER A 24 11.93 5.46 9.45
N LYS A 25 12.90 6.31 9.84
CA LYS A 25 12.79 7.78 9.70
C LYS A 25 12.52 8.26 8.27
N HIS A 26 13.06 7.59 7.24
CA HIS A 26 12.84 8.03 5.86
C HIS A 26 11.40 7.77 5.40
N GLY A 27 10.84 6.63 5.80
CA GLY A 27 9.42 6.32 5.59
C GLY A 27 8.53 7.30 6.34
N SER A 28 8.79 7.46 7.64
CA SER A 28 8.11 8.42 8.51
C SER A 28 8.11 9.84 7.94
N VAL A 29 9.25 10.38 7.51
CA VAL A 29 9.31 11.71 6.89
C VAL A 29 8.46 11.79 5.62
N SER A 30 8.49 10.76 4.78
CA SER A 30 7.69 10.73 3.54
C SER A 30 6.20 10.69 3.85
N CYS A 31 5.80 9.85 4.81
CA CYS A 31 4.40 9.69 5.22
C CYS A 31 3.85 10.92 5.96
N LEU A 32 4.61 11.49 6.89
CA LEU A 32 4.21 12.71 7.60
C LEU A 32 4.14 13.92 6.67
N ALA A 33 5.01 14.00 5.67
CA ALA A 33 4.91 15.05 4.66
C ALA A 33 3.68 14.85 3.77
N LEU A 34 3.34 13.61 3.39
CA LEU A 34 2.08 13.29 2.73
C LEU A 34 0.87 13.70 3.58
N LEU A 35 0.88 13.42 4.89
CA LEU A 35 -0.18 13.81 5.79
C LEU A 35 -0.39 15.34 5.82
N ASP A 36 0.70 16.09 5.86
CA ASP A 36 0.65 17.56 5.78
C ASP A 36 0.09 18.04 4.42
N ASP A 37 0.39 17.31 3.36
CA ASP A 37 -0.11 17.62 2.02
C ASP A 37 -1.61 17.31 1.88
N LEU A 38 -2.11 16.24 2.53
CA LEU A 38 -3.55 15.96 2.63
C LEU A 38 -4.29 17.09 3.37
N LEU A 39 -3.76 17.53 4.52
CA LEU A 39 -4.30 18.66 5.29
C LEU A 39 -4.28 19.97 4.49
N TYR A 40 -3.33 20.13 3.58
CA TYR A 40 -3.21 21.32 2.75
C TYR A 40 -4.19 21.29 1.56
N GLU A 41 -4.25 20.18 0.82
CA GLU A 41 -5.04 20.06 -0.41
C GLU A 41 -6.54 19.86 -0.19
N SER A 42 -6.94 19.22 0.92
CA SER A 42 -8.34 18.87 1.16
C SER A 42 -8.93 19.66 2.33
N ASP A 43 -9.93 20.49 2.01
CA ASP A 43 -10.72 21.20 3.02
C ASP A 43 -11.51 20.21 3.88
N LEU A 44 -12.08 19.15 3.29
CA LEU A 44 -12.86 18.13 4.01
C LEU A 44 -11.99 17.32 4.96
N PHE A 45 -10.81 16.89 4.52
CA PHE A 45 -9.86 16.15 5.34
C PHE A 45 -9.41 16.99 6.53
N ARG A 46 -9.10 18.27 6.30
CA ARG A 46 -8.71 19.21 7.35
C ARG A 46 -9.85 19.46 8.35
N GLU A 47 -11.07 19.65 7.88
CA GLU A 47 -12.25 19.82 8.75
C GLU A 47 -12.48 18.57 9.63
N ALA A 48 -12.40 17.37 9.05
CA ALA A 48 -12.52 16.11 9.79
C ALA A 48 -11.40 15.94 10.84
N ALA A 49 -10.16 16.29 10.48
CA ALA A 49 -9.03 16.26 11.41
C ALA A 49 -9.18 17.26 12.57
N GLU A 50 -9.60 18.50 12.26
CA GLU A 50 -9.86 19.54 13.26
C GLU A 50 -10.99 19.14 14.22
N ALA A 51 -12.02 18.48 13.71
CA ALA A 51 -13.14 17.95 14.48
C ALA A 51 -12.79 16.72 15.33
N GLY A 52 -11.58 16.14 15.16
CA GLY A 52 -11.17 14.91 15.83
C GLY A 52 -11.87 13.66 15.30
N GLU A 53 -12.44 13.73 14.09
CA GLU A 53 -13.12 12.61 13.42
C GLU A 53 -12.14 11.64 12.76
N ILE A 54 -10.92 12.09 12.48
CA ILE A 54 -9.82 11.26 11.98
C ILE A 54 -8.54 11.49 12.79
N VAL A 55 -7.80 10.41 13.00
CA VAL A 55 -6.49 10.37 13.66
C VAL A 55 -5.52 9.55 12.83
N TYR A 56 -4.22 9.70 13.09
CA TYR A 56 -3.18 8.93 12.42
C TYR A 56 -2.31 8.15 13.41
N GLU A 57 -1.68 7.09 12.91
CA GLU A 57 -0.63 6.35 13.61
C GLU A 57 0.45 5.93 12.61
N GLU A 58 1.72 6.04 13.01
CA GLU A 58 2.88 5.56 12.23
C GLU A 58 3.29 4.16 12.70
N ASP A 59 4.02 3.42 11.85
CA ASP A 59 4.56 2.09 12.17
C ASP A 59 3.49 1.08 12.67
N TYR A 60 2.27 1.15 12.15
CA TYR A 60 1.14 0.34 12.56
C TYR A 60 1.28 -1.13 12.12
N THR A 61 0.88 -2.09 12.96
CA THR A 61 0.90 -3.52 12.59
C THR A 61 -0.50 -4.00 12.27
N VAL A 62 -0.71 -4.41 11.02
CA VAL A 62 -1.93 -5.08 10.56
C VAL A 62 -1.78 -6.59 10.68
N GLY A 63 -2.81 -7.26 11.18
CA GLY A 63 -2.91 -8.71 11.20
C GLY A 63 -1.89 -9.44 12.09
N GLU A 64 -1.90 -10.77 11.99
CA GLU A 64 -1.00 -11.67 12.71
C GLU A 64 -0.49 -12.78 11.79
N GLY A 65 0.58 -13.47 12.21
CA GLY A 65 1.10 -14.63 11.48
C GLY A 65 1.62 -14.29 10.07
N GLU A 66 1.15 -15.04 9.07
CA GLU A 66 1.54 -14.87 7.66
C GLU A 66 0.87 -13.68 6.96
N LEU A 67 -0.26 -13.20 7.50
CA LEU A 67 -0.99 -12.02 7.03
C LEU A 67 -0.65 -10.77 7.85
N ARG A 68 0.55 -10.76 8.45
CA ARG A 68 1.06 -9.64 9.22
C ARG A 68 1.82 -8.67 8.31
N TRP A 69 1.46 -7.39 8.37
CA TRP A 69 2.20 -6.32 7.71
C TRP A 69 2.47 -5.17 8.67
N ASN A 70 3.57 -4.45 8.45
CA ASN A 70 3.87 -3.20 9.15
C ASN A 70 3.73 -2.05 8.16
N VAL A 71 2.73 -1.20 8.39
CA VAL A 71 2.35 -0.10 7.53
C VAL A 71 2.97 1.18 8.07
N ASP A 72 3.59 1.97 7.21
CA ASP A 72 4.32 3.17 7.63
C ASP A 72 3.38 4.26 8.16
N LEU A 73 2.19 4.40 7.59
CA LEU A 73 1.16 5.35 8.06
C LEU A 73 -0.24 4.77 7.87
N VAL A 74 -1.06 4.88 8.92
CA VAL A 74 -2.50 4.62 8.85
C VAL A 74 -3.31 5.79 9.38
N LEU A 75 -4.54 5.90 8.90
CA LEU A 75 -5.51 6.93 9.28
C LEU A 75 -6.91 6.32 9.41
N GLY A 76 -7.72 6.89 10.29
CA GLY A 76 -9.13 6.51 10.44
C GLY A 76 -9.78 7.13 11.68
N PRO A 77 -11.03 6.76 12.01
CA PRO A 77 -11.74 7.29 13.16
C PRO A 77 -11.05 6.85 14.45
N PRO A 78 -10.99 7.67 15.49
CA PRO A 78 -10.27 7.30 16.71
C PRO A 78 -11.05 6.28 17.55
N THR A 79 -10.33 5.40 18.26
CA THR A 79 -10.95 4.44 19.21
C THR A 79 -11.65 5.12 20.40
N ASN A 80 -11.23 6.33 20.76
CA ASN A 80 -11.80 7.11 21.86
C ASN A 80 -11.96 8.56 21.40
N GLU A 81 -12.78 9.36 22.08
CA GLU A 81 -12.78 10.81 21.83
C GLU A 81 -11.35 11.37 22.04
N VAL A 82 -10.82 12.04 21.01
CA VAL A 82 -9.51 12.67 21.05
C VAL A 82 -9.71 14.17 20.96
N GLU A 83 -9.07 14.93 21.86
CA GLU A 83 -8.96 16.37 21.70
C GLU A 83 -7.86 16.65 20.66
N THR A 84 -8.21 17.31 19.55
CA THR A 84 -7.25 17.72 18.54
C THR A 84 -6.17 18.59 19.19
N PRO A 85 -4.86 18.37 18.90
CA PRO A 85 -3.80 19.19 19.44
C PRO A 85 -4.04 20.68 19.17
N ILE A 86 -4.26 21.47 20.23
CA ILE A 86 -4.32 22.94 20.14
C ILE A 86 -2.92 23.50 19.85
N GLU A 87 -1.88 22.76 20.24
CA GLU A 87 -0.46 23.07 20.05
C GLU A 87 0.24 21.88 19.37
N GLY A 88 0.85 22.13 18.21
CA GLY A 88 1.55 21.14 17.39
C GLY A 88 1.78 21.69 15.98
N ASP A 89 2.76 21.14 15.26
CA ASP A 89 3.03 21.55 13.87
C ASP A 89 1.97 21.02 12.88
N ARG A 90 1.18 20.01 13.30
CA ARG A 90 0.13 19.36 12.49
C ARG A 90 -1.24 19.45 13.16
N GLN A 91 -2.27 19.78 12.38
CA GLN A 91 -3.66 19.91 12.83
C GLN A 91 -4.41 18.58 12.75
N ILE A 92 -3.78 17.49 13.17
CA ILE A 92 -4.37 16.15 13.26
C ILE A 92 -3.71 15.42 14.44
N ALA A 93 -4.50 14.64 15.18
CA ALA A 93 -4.00 13.94 16.37
C ALA A 93 -3.33 12.61 16.00
N GLU A 94 -2.21 12.32 16.66
CA GLU A 94 -1.59 10.99 16.66
C GLU A 94 -2.29 10.12 17.72
N ALA A 95 -3.03 9.09 17.29
CA ALA A 95 -3.76 8.17 18.15
C ALA A 95 -4.15 6.90 17.39
N ASN A 96 -4.45 5.82 18.13
CA ASN A 96 -4.88 4.56 17.51
C ASN A 96 -6.25 4.70 16.83
N PRO A 97 -6.33 4.44 15.51
CA PRO A 97 -7.60 4.40 14.80
C PRO A 97 -8.39 3.12 15.18
N GLU A 98 -9.71 3.25 15.29
CA GLU A 98 -10.67 2.15 15.50
C GLU A 98 -10.78 1.27 14.25
N GLU A 99 -10.82 1.91 13.08
CA GLU A 99 -10.81 1.28 11.76
C GLU A 99 -9.78 1.97 10.87
N ILE A 100 -9.23 1.26 9.89
CA ILE A 100 -8.27 1.83 8.95
C ILE A 100 -9.02 2.30 7.69
N TRP A 101 -9.01 3.60 7.44
CA TRP A 101 -9.60 4.23 6.25
C TRP A 101 -8.56 4.54 5.18
N LEU A 102 -7.33 4.89 5.57
CA LEU A 102 -6.22 5.09 4.66
C LEU A 102 -4.97 4.42 5.23
N ALA A 103 -4.22 3.74 4.35
CA ALA A 103 -2.95 3.11 4.66
C ALA A 103 -1.93 3.45 3.58
N ILE A 104 -0.73 3.87 4.01
CA ILE A 104 0.38 4.24 3.11
C ILE A 104 1.63 3.44 3.49
N ASP A 105 2.24 2.82 2.49
CA ASP A 105 3.51 2.11 2.60
C ASP A 105 4.61 2.87 1.82
N ALA A 106 5.64 3.31 2.52
CA ALA A 106 6.77 4.03 1.98
C ALA A 106 7.96 3.07 1.80
N LYS A 107 8.57 3.12 0.62
CA LYS A 107 9.67 2.24 0.24
C LYS A 107 10.73 3.00 -0.54
N SER A 108 11.90 2.38 -0.67
CA SER A 108 13.02 3.00 -1.36
C SER A 108 13.84 2.01 -2.19
N VAL A 109 14.50 2.55 -3.22
CA VAL A 109 15.52 1.91 -4.04
C VAL A 109 16.72 2.85 -4.12
N MET A 110 17.68 2.69 -3.20
CA MET A 110 18.90 3.50 -3.18
C MET A 110 20.08 2.83 -3.90
N THR A 111 20.08 1.49 -3.95
CA THR A 111 21.12 0.64 -4.55
C THR A 111 20.54 -0.65 -5.09
N GLU A 112 21.33 -1.44 -5.84
CA GLU A 112 20.94 -2.75 -6.37
C GLU A 112 19.59 -2.72 -7.14
N HIS A 113 19.35 -1.64 -7.90
CA HIS A 113 18.07 -1.31 -8.52
C HIS A 113 17.43 -2.47 -9.30
N GLN A 114 18.24 -3.27 -10.01
CA GLN A 114 17.76 -4.43 -10.76
C GLN A 114 17.00 -5.44 -9.91
N LYS A 115 17.47 -5.72 -8.69
CA LYS A 115 16.82 -6.63 -7.73
C LYS A 115 15.72 -5.90 -6.97
N ALA A 116 16.04 -4.71 -6.48
CA ALA A 116 15.19 -3.95 -5.59
C ALA A 116 13.84 -3.62 -6.22
N ARG A 117 13.79 -3.19 -7.49
CA ARG A 117 12.54 -2.78 -8.17
C ARG A 117 11.45 -3.85 -8.18
N ARG A 118 11.80 -5.12 -8.45
CA ARG A 118 10.83 -6.23 -8.46
C ARG A 118 10.42 -6.64 -7.05
N ASN A 119 11.33 -6.51 -6.09
CA ASN A 119 10.99 -6.73 -4.69
C ASN A 119 10.02 -5.66 -4.20
N ARG A 120 10.28 -4.39 -4.49
CA ARG A 120 9.40 -3.28 -4.12
C ARG A 120 8.02 -3.38 -4.77
N GLN A 121 7.92 -3.80 -6.03
CA GLN A 121 6.62 -4.09 -6.65
C GLN A 121 5.87 -5.19 -5.89
N ARG A 122 6.55 -6.31 -5.56
CA ARG A 122 5.94 -7.38 -4.78
C ARG A 122 5.50 -6.90 -3.40
N ASP A 123 6.32 -6.08 -2.76
CA ASP A 123 6.03 -5.55 -1.43
C ASP A 123 4.77 -4.68 -1.46
N ILE A 124 4.63 -3.78 -2.43
CA ILE A 124 3.43 -2.93 -2.57
C ILE A 124 2.18 -3.74 -2.91
N ASN A 125 2.28 -4.73 -3.81
CA ASN A 125 1.14 -5.59 -4.10
C ASN A 125 0.74 -6.45 -2.88
N GLY A 126 1.72 -6.98 -2.14
CA GLY A 126 1.46 -7.73 -0.91
C GLY A 126 0.87 -6.86 0.20
N PHE A 127 1.32 -5.61 0.31
CA PHE A 127 0.72 -4.61 1.18
C PHE A 127 -0.77 -4.39 0.84
N ALA A 128 -1.11 -4.15 -0.42
CA ALA A 128 -2.49 -3.93 -0.85
C ALA A 128 -3.38 -5.14 -0.57
N ASP A 129 -2.89 -6.35 -0.88
CA ASP A 129 -3.61 -7.60 -0.63
C ASP A 129 -3.90 -7.82 0.87
N ILE A 130 -2.89 -7.60 1.74
CA ILE A 130 -3.06 -7.71 3.19
C ILE A 130 -4.02 -6.62 3.70
N MET A 131 -3.89 -5.38 3.23
CA MET A 131 -4.80 -4.31 3.60
C MET A 131 -6.23 -4.64 3.21
N TYR A 132 -6.45 -5.14 2.01
CA TYR A 132 -7.77 -5.53 1.54
C TYR A 132 -8.36 -6.67 2.37
N HIS A 133 -7.56 -7.66 2.75
CA HIS A 133 -8.02 -8.78 3.57
C HIS A 133 -8.51 -8.32 4.96
N HIS A 134 -7.79 -7.42 5.63
CA HIS A 134 -8.16 -6.96 6.97
C HIS A 134 -9.10 -5.75 6.98
N TYR A 135 -9.02 -4.90 5.96
CA TYR A 135 -9.70 -3.61 5.82
C TYR A 135 -10.07 -3.36 4.34
N PRO A 136 -11.01 -4.12 3.76
CA PRO A 136 -11.31 -4.11 2.32
C PRO A 136 -11.72 -2.74 1.76
N GLY A 137 -12.33 -1.87 2.57
CA GLY A 137 -12.68 -0.51 2.13
C GLY A 137 -11.55 0.52 2.26
N ALA A 138 -10.41 0.18 2.86
CA ALA A 138 -9.33 1.14 3.08
C ALA A 138 -8.76 1.64 1.75
N VAL A 139 -8.46 2.92 1.68
CA VAL A 139 -7.63 3.48 0.61
C VAL A 139 -6.19 3.02 0.84
N ALA A 140 -5.56 2.42 -0.15
CA ALA A 140 -4.19 1.91 -0.08
C ALA A 140 -3.27 2.67 -1.05
N GLY A 141 -2.16 3.20 -0.52
CA GLY A 141 -1.18 3.94 -1.32
C GLY A 141 0.25 3.50 -1.10
N GLY A 142 1.08 3.58 -2.15
CA GLY A 142 2.51 3.30 -2.08
C GLY A 142 3.38 4.48 -2.50
N VAL A 143 4.41 4.83 -1.75
CA VAL A 143 5.39 5.86 -2.15
C VAL A 143 6.76 5.22 -2.31
N LEU A 144 7.37 5.37 -3.49
CA LEU A 144 8.70 4.84 -3.76
C LEU A 144 9.74 5.95 -3.99
N LEU A 145 10.71 6.04 -3.11
CA LEU A 145 11.90 6.88 -3.27
C LEU A 145 12.99 6.16 -4.09
N ILE A 146 13.44 6.73 -5.19
CA ILE A 146 14.41 6.12 -6.10
C ILE A 146 15.64 7.03 -6.20
N ASN A 147 16.81 6.48 -5.95
CA ASN A 147 18.07 7.21 -6.16
C ASN A 147 18.54 7.08 -7.62
N ILE A 148 18.95 8.19 -8.24
CA ILE A 148 19.54 8.22 -9.58
C ILE A 148 21.06 8.50 -9.57
N ALA A 149 21.65 8.74 -8.40
CA ALA A 149 23.09 8.97 -8.32
C ALA A 149 23.90 7.80 -8.93
N ASP A 150 24.94 8.14 -9.69
CA ASP A 150 25.86 7.16 -10.28
C ASP A 150 26.76 6.50 -9.23
N GLN A 151 26.90 7.12 -8.07
CA GLN A 151 27.61 6.60 -6.91
C GLN A 151 26.75 6.67 -5.65
N PHE A 152 26.88 5.66 -4.79
CA PHE A 152 26.21 5.66 -3.50
C PHE A 152 27.02 4.95 -2.41
N ARG A 153 27.20 5.60 -1.26
CA ARG A 153 27.77 4.99 -0.05
C ARG A 153 26.68 4.33 0.78
N SER A 154 26.61 3.01 0.73
CA SER A 154 25.69 2.25 1.59
C SER A 154 26.23 2.18 3.02
N PRO A 155 25.46 2.57 4.05
CA PRO A 155 25.92 2.49 5.44
C PRO A 155 25.99 1.04 5.97
N LEU A 156 25.54 0.06 5.19
CA LEU A 156 25.65 -1.36 5.51
C LEU A 156 26.98 -1.98 5.05
N ARG A 157 27.80 -1.23 4.30
CA ARG A 157 29.09 -1.68 3.79
C ARG A 157 30.25 -1.02 4.54
N ASP A 158 31.44 -1.57 4.36
CA ASP A 158 32.65 -1.04 4.97
C ASP A 158 32.94 0.39 4.45
N GLU A 159 33.59 1.19 5.29
CA GLU A 159 33.99 2.55 4.95
C GLU A 159 34.87 2.56 3.68
N GLY A 160 34.45 3.31 2.66
CA GLY A 160 35.11 3.37 1.35
C GLY A 160 34.60 2.38 0.29
N ASP A 161 33.68 1.47 0.63
CA ASP A 161 32.97 0.64 -0.35
C ASP A 161 31.80 1.43 -0.97
N ILE A 162 32.14 2.20 -2.00
CA ILE A 162 31.19 3.00 -2.78
C ILE A 162 30.61 2.13 -3.89
N THR A 163 29.29 2.07 -3.96
CA THR A 163 28.60 1.38 -5.06
C THR A 163 28.57 2.29 -6.28
N GLU A 164 29.02 1.79 -7.42
CA GLU A 164 28.85 2.44 -8.73
C GLU A 164 27.62 1.84 -9.43
N HIS A 165 26.77 2.71 -9.97
CA HIS A 165 25.53 2.33 -10.64
C HIS A 165 25.64 2.49 -12.17
N ASP A 166 25.97 1.39 -12.85
CA ASP A 166 26.00 1.37 -14.30
C ASP A 166 24.59 1.51 -14.92
N ASN A 167 24.44 2.44 -15.88
CA ASN A 167 23.19 2.71 -16.59
C ASN A 167 22.03 3.12 -15.67
N ILE A 168 22.32 3.91 -14.64
CA ILE A 168 21.35 4.28 -13.60
C ILE A 168 20.08 4.93 -14.16
N GLU A 169 20.19 5.86 -15.11
CA GLU A 169 19.03 6.50 -15.76
C GLU A 169 18.05 5.47 -16.34
N ARG A 170 18.56 4.48 -17.09
CA ARG A 170 17.76 3.39 -17.66
C ARG A 170 17.13 2.51 -16.56
N LEU A 171 17.86 2.24 -15.47
CA LEU A 171 17.35 1.43 -14.37
C LEU A 171 16.24 2.14 -13.59
N VAL A 172 16.35 3.46 -13.43
CA VAL A 172 15.32 4.31 -12.84
C VAL A 172 14.09 4.35 -13.75
N GLU A 173 14.26 4.57 -15.06
CA GLU A 173 13.16 4.54 -16.04
C GLU A 173 12.42 3.19 -16.01
N GLU A 174 13.15 2.06 -16.04
CA GLU A 174 12.56 0.72 -15.92
C GLU A 174 11.80 0.52 -14.59
N THR A 175 12.27 1.14 -13.50
CA THR A 175 11.61 1.05 -12.20
C THR A 175 10.31 1.85 -12.19
N ILE A 176 10.34 3.07 -12.72
CA ILE A 176 9.16 3.92 -12.85
C ILE A 176 8.10 3.25 -13.72
N GLU A 177 8.51 2.61 -14.83
CA GLU A 177 7.55 1.93 -15.72
C GLU A 177 6.88 0.73 -15.02
N ILE A 178 7.60 -0.03 -14.20
CA ILE A 178 7.00 -1.10 -13.37
C ILE A 178 5.86 -0.54 -12.51
N PHE A 179 6.11 0.57 -11.81
CA PHE A 179 5.13 1.21 -10.93
C PHE A 179 4.00 1.91 -11.70
N ARG A 180 4.26 2.37 -12.93
CA ARG A 180 3.21 2.87 -13.81
C ARG A 180 2.23 1.76 -14.19
N THR A 181 2.73 0.54 -14.41
CA THR A 181 1.94 -0.61 -14.88
C THR A 181 1.30 -1.46 -13.80
N ILE A 182 1.41 -1.12 -12.51
CA ILE A 182 0.69 -1.85 -11.46
C ILE A 182 -0.82 -1.71 -11.68
N ASP A 183 -1.55 -2.78 -11.41
CA ASP A 183 -3.00 -2.75 -11.35
C ASP A 183 -3.42 -1.82 -10.20
N ARG A 184 -4.51 -1.09 -10.42
CA ARG A 184 -5.04 -0.10 -9.47
C ARG A 184 -6.53 -0.35 -9.27
N SER A 185 -7.02 0.05 -8.11
CA SER A 185 -8.44 -0.11 -7.76
C SER A 185 -9.36 0.83 -8.55
N GLU A 186 -8.82 1.90 -9.15
CA GLU A 186 -9.58 2.88 -9.95
C GLU A 186 -10.80 3.46 -9.20
N GLY A 187 -10.68 3.61 -7.88
CA GLY A 187 -11.73 4.12 -6.99
C GLY A 187 -12.66 3.04 -6.42
N GLU A 188 -12.66 1.84 -6.99
CA GLU A 188 -13.44 0.69 -6.51
C GLU A 188 -12.82 0.03 -5.28
N ILE A 189 -13.58 -0.83 -4.60
CA ILE A 189 -13.08 -1.65 -3.50
C ILE A 189 -12.46 -2.92 -4.07
N ASP A 190 -11.13 -2.95 -4.14
CA ASP A 190 -10.35 -3.98 -4.84
C ASP A 190 -9.00 -4.24 -4.12
N PRO A 191 -8.42 -5.46 -4.19
CA PRO A 191 -7.13 -5.80 -3.54
C PRO A 191 -5.88 -5.14 -4.16
N ASN A 192 -6.05 -4.14 -5.02
CA ASN A 192 -4.95 -3.34 -5.56
C ASN A 192 -4.77 -2.04 -4.76
N VAL A 193 -3.69 -1.32 -5.05
CA VAL A 193 -3.51 0.04 -4.53
C VAL A 193 -4.43 1.01 -5.28
N ASP A 194 -4.95 2.03 -4.59
CA ASP A 194 -5.63 3.13 -5.25
C ASP A 194 -4.63 4.01 -6.01
N ALA A 195 -3.45 4.25 -5.41
CA ALA A 195 -2.42 5.06 -6.03
C ALA A 195 -0.98 4.64 -5.66
N ALA A 196 -0.02 4.94 -6.53
CA ALA A 196 1.40 4.83 -6.18
C ALA A 196 2.22 5.98 -6.77
N ALA A 197 3.15 6.53 -5.98
CA ALA A 197 4.08 7.57 -6.39
C ALA A 197 5.50 7.04 -6.53
N THR A 198 6.28 7.64 -7.44
CA THR A 198 7.73 7.49 -7.48
C THR A 198 8.38 8.87 -7.39
N VAL A 199 9.27 9.05 -6.41
CA VAL A 199 10.06 10.27 -6.19
C VAL A 199 11.51 9.96 -6.52
N VAL A 200 12.14 10.75 -7.39
CA VAL A 200 13.53 10.51 -7.83
C VAL A 200 14.45 11.54 -7.18
N VAL A 201 15.51 11.08 -6.55
CA VAL A 201 16.54 11.94 -5.95
C VAL A 201 17.91 11.61 -6.50
N ASP A 202 18.75 12.62 -6.63
CA ASP A 202 20.19 12.47 -6.80
C ASP A 202 20.84 12.61 -5.42
N HIS A 203 21.20 11.48 -4.80
CA HIS A 203 21.76 11.42 -3.46
C HIS A 203 22.89 10.40 -3.38
N THR A 204 24.11 10.84 -3.10
CA THR A 204 25.30 9.97 -3.03
C THR A 204 25.51 9.34 -1.64
N ASN A 205 24.92 9.93 -0.60
CA ASN A 205 25.19 9.61 0.80
C ASN A 205 26.69 9.69 1.17
N LEU A 206 27.48 10.45 0.42
CA LEU A 206 28.90 10.72 0.64
C LEU A 206 29.07 11.99 1.47
N ASP A 207 30.19 12.09 2.21
CA ASP A 207 30.62 13.34 2.84
C ASP A 207 31.48 14.12 1.82
N ASP A 208 30.83 14.59 0.76
CA ASP A 208 31.41 15.38 -0.32
C ASP A 208 30.59 16.65 -0.61
N ASP A 209 31.00 17.42 -1.62
CA ASP A 209 30.30 18.65 -2.02
C ASP A 209 29.02 18.37 -2.85
N HIS A 210 28.60 17.10 -3.00
CA HIS A 210 27.42 16.74 -3.78
C HIS A 210 26.14 16.90 -2.96
N GLU A 211 25.43 18.00 -3.21
CA GLU A 211 24.17 18.30 -2.55
C GLU A 211 23.03 17.41 -3.08
N THR A 212 22.18 16.94 -2.18
CA THR A 212 21.00 16.15 -2.57
C THR A 212 19.97 17.00 -3.31
N GLN A 213 19.50 16.48 -4.45
CA GLN A 213 18.52 17.15 -5.31
C GLN A 213 17.32 16.26 -5.59
N LEU A 214 16.12 16.88 -5.60
CA LEU A 214 14.95 16.31 -6.24
C LEU A 214 15.16 16.38 -7.76
N VAL A 215 14.91 15.27 -8.46
CA VAL A 215 15.05 15.19 -9.91
C VAL A 215 13.67 15.24 -10.54
N GLU A 216 13.41 16.27 -11.33
CA GLU A 216 12.12 16.50 -11.99
C GLU A 216 12.17 16.21 -13.49
N ASP A 217 13.36 16.24 -14.09
CA ASP A 217 13.60 15.90 -15.49
C ASP A 217 13.60 14.37 -15.71
N PRO A 218 13.33 13.89 -16.94
CA PRO A 218 13.43 12.48 -17.27
C PRO A 218 14.77 11.87 -16.82
N PRO A 219 14.76 10.68 -16.21
CA PRO A 219 13.67 9.70 -16.21
C PRO A 219 12.57 9.92 -15.14
N ALA A 220 12.66 10.95 -14.30
CA ALA A 220 11.65 11.20 -13.28
C ALA A 220 10.24 11.39 -13.88
N PRO A 221 9.16 11.06 -13.14
CA PRO A 221 7.82 11.18 -13.66
C PRO A 221 7.42 12.64 -13.84
N GLY A 222 7.17 13.05 -15.08
CA GLY A 222 6.58 14.36 -15.37
C GLY A 222 5.16 14.50 -14.81
N GLU A 223 4.65 15.73 -14.75
CA GLU A 223 3.38 16.12 -14.09
C GLU A 223 2.15 15.29 -14.53
N ASN A 224 2.09 14.85 -15.78
CA ASN A 224 0.96 14.05 -16.29
C ASN A 224 1.09 12.54 -16.03
N SER A 225 2.13 12.11 -15.32
CA SER A 225 2.34 10.71 -15.00
C SER A 225 1.44 10.29 -13.83
N ILE A 226 0.81 9.12 -13.94
CA ILE A 226 0.02 8.52 -12.85
C ILE A 226 0.86 8.19 -11.60
N VAL A 227 2.19 8.11 -11.76
CA VAL A 227 3.14 7.89 -10.65
C VAL A 227 3.90 9.15 -10.24
N ASN A 228 3.53 10.32 -10.78
CA ASN A 228 4.01 11.59 -10.22
C ASN A 228 3.39 11.80 -8.83
N TYR A 229 4.16 12.36 -7.90
CA TYR A 229 3.73 12.55 -6.51
C TYR A 229 2.44 13.38 -6.38
N ARG A 230 2.25 14.40 -7.22
CA ARG A 230 1.06 15.26 -7.17
C ARG A 230 -0.18 14.58 -7.73
N THR A 231 -0.02 13.80 -8.80
CA THR A 231 -1.09 12.96 -9.31
C THR A 231 -1.51 11.91 -8.28
N PHE A 232 -0.53 11.27 -7.64
CA PHE A 232 -0.77 10.34 -6.53
C PHE A 232 -1.56 11.00 -5.39
N LEU A 233 -1.13 12.18 -4.94
CA LEU A 233 -1.81 12.93 -3.88
C LEU A 233 -3.27 13.24 -4.25
N SER A 234 -3.51 13.72 -5.48
CA SER A 234 -4.88 13.98 -5.98
C SER A 234 -5.76 12.74 -5.93
N ILE A 235 -5.24 11.59 -6.39
CA ILE A 235 -6.00 10.32 -6.37
C ILE A 235 -6.32 9.91 -4.94
N ILE A 236 -5.35 10.00 -4.00
CA ILE A 236 -5.58 9.67 -2.59
C ILE A 236 -6.62 10.59 -1.97
N VAL A 237 -6.53 11.91 -2.21
CA VAL A 237 -7.51 12.89 -1.71
C VAL A 237 -8.91 12.56 -2.24
N GLU A 238 -9.06 12.47 -3.56
CA GLU A 238 -10.35 12.22 -4.20
C GLU A 238 -10.97 10.90 -3.70
N THR A 239 -10.18 9.82 -3.69
CA THR A 239 -10.67 8.51 -3.25
C THR A 239 -11.05 8.51 -1.77
N PHE A 240 -10.24 9.14 -0.91
CA PHE A 240 -10.52 9.21 0.52
C PHE A 240 -11.77 10.02 0.82
N GLU A 241 -11.90 11.20 0.19
CA GLU A 241 -13.07 12.04 0.33
C GLU A 241 -14.34 11.32 -0.12
N GLU A 242 -14.35 10.79 -1.34
CA GLU A 242 -15.50 10.10 -1.91
C GLU A 242 -15.92 8.88 -1.08
N ARG A 243 -14.96 8.15 -0.53
CA ARG A 243 -15.22 6.90 0.20
C ARG A 243 -15.62 7.13 1.65
N PHE A 244 -15.08 8.16 2.32
CA PHE A 244 -15.22 8.29 3.77
C PHE A 244 -15.76 9.63 4.27
N LEU A 245 -15.57 10.72 3.52
CA LEU A 245 -16.00 12.06 3.97
C LEU A 245 -17.26 12.56 3.24
N ILE A 246 -17.58 11.98 2.08
CA ILE A 246 -18.73 12.33 1.27
C ILE A 246 -19.75 11.19 1.33
N GLY A 247 -20.90 11.46 1.97
CA GLY A 247 -21.99 10.49 2.07
C GLY A 247 -21.78 9.50 3.23
N ASP A 248 -22.29 8.28 3.06
CA ASP A 248 -22.19 7.23 4.06
C ASP A 248 -20.95 6.36 3.77
N PRO A 249 -20.00 6.24 4.72
CA PRO A 249 -18.84 5.35 4.58
C PRO A 249 -19.21 3.89 4.31
N PRO A 250 -18.36 3.12 3.64
CA PRO A 250 -18.58 1.69 3.46
C PRO A 250 -18.67 0.97 4.80
N ASN A 251 -19.59 0.01 4.92
CA ASN A 251 -19.65 -0.85 6.09
C ASN A 251 -18.53 -1.88 6.04
N MET A 252 -17.43 -1.60 6.73
CA MET A 252 -16.22 -2.43 6.76
C MET A 252 -16.46 -3.84 7.32
N ALA A 253 -17.43 -4.02 8.23
CA ALA A 253 -17.78 -5.34 8.74
C ALA A 253 -18.45 -6.19 7.66
N THR A 254 -19.43 -5.61 6.95
CA THR A 254 -20.11 -6.28 5.83
C THR A 254 -19.14 -6.63 4.70
N LEU A 255 -18.20 -5.75 4.37
CA LEU A 255 -17.18 -6.03 3.34
C LEU A 255 -16.25 -7.17 3.73
N ARG A 256 -15.79 -7.22 4.98
CA ARG A 256 -14.95 -8.33 5.50
C ARG A 256 -15.69 -9.66 5.47
N GLU A 257 -16.96 -9.67 5.88
CA GLU A 257 -17.80 -10.87 5.81
C GLU A 257 -17.99 -11.34 4.37
N ALA A 258 -18.22 -10.41 3.43
CA ALA A 258 -18.34 -10.73 2.02
C ALA A 258 -17.05 -11.30 1.43
N ASP A 259 -15.87 -10.74 1.77
CA ASP A 259 -14.59 -11.27 1.33
C ASP A 259 -14.31 -12.67 1.91
N THR A 260 -14.58 -12.87 3.20
CA THR A 260 -14.45 -14.18 3.85
C THR A 260 -15.28 -15.23 3.12
N LEU A 261 -16.55 -14.92 2.86
CA LEU A 261 -17.46 -15.81 2.16
C LEU A 261 -17.01 -16.09 0.71
N ARG A 262 -16.51 -15.07 0.01
CA ARG A 262 -15.93 -15.22 -1.33
C ARG A 262 -14.74 -16.18 -1.32
N ASN A 263 -13.87 -16.07 -0.33
CA ASN A 263 -12.69 -16.93 -0.19
C ASN A 263 -13.09 -18.38 0.13
N GLU A 264 -14.03 -18.59 1.04
CA GLU A 264 -14.60 -19.92 1.34
C GLU A 264 -15.23 -20.56 0.09
N LEU A 265 -16.02 -19.80 -0.67
CA LEU A 265 -16.60 -20.27 -1.93
C LEU A 265 -15.53 -20.68 -2.96
N ASN A 266 -14.48 -19.87 -3.11
CA ASN A 266 -13.39 -20.16 -4.03
C ASN A 266 -12.62 -21.42 -3.63
N GLU A 267 -12.32 -21.59 -2.35
CA GLU A 267 -11.66 -22.77 -1.81
C GLU A 267 -12.48 -24.03 -2.10
N GLN A 268 -13.78 -23.99 -1.79
CA GLN A 268 -14.69 -25.11 -2.05
C GLN A 268 -14.82 -25.45 -3.54
N VAL A 269 -14.81 -24.45 -4.43
CA VAL A 269 -14.80 -24.69 -5.87
C VAL A 269 -13.51 -25.37 -6.34
N VAL A 270 -12.34 -24.96 -5.82
CA VAL A 270 -11.07 -25.58 -6.16
C VAL A 270 -11.00 -27.03 -5.66
N GLU A 271 -11.45 -27.27 -4.44
CA GLU A 271 -11.54 -28.61 -3.85
C GLU A 271 -12.50 -29.50 -4.64
N LEU A 272 -13.67 -28.96 -5.04
CA LEU A 272 -14.61 -29.66 -5.90
C LEU A 272 -13.99 -30.07 -7.23
N LEU A 273 -13.26 -29.16 -7.89
CA LEU A 273 -12.56 -29.45 -9.15
C LEU A 273 -11.51 -30.55 -8.98
N HIS A 274 -10.82 -30.59 -7.84
CA HIS A 274 -9.87 -31.65 -7.52
C HIS A 274 -10.54 -33.02 -7.46
N TYR A 275 -11.60 -33.16 -6.67
CA TYR A 275 -12.32 -34.43 -6.53
C TYR A 275 -13.03 -34.88 -7.81
N VAL A 276 -13.61 -33.94 -8.57
CA VAL A 276 -14.18 -34.25 -9.89
C VAL A 276 -13.12 -34.82 -10.83
N HIS A 277 -11.91 -34.25 -10.82
CA HIS A 277 -10.81 -34.74 -11.65
C HIS A 277 -10.36 -36.14 -11.22
N GLU A 278 -10.19 -36.37 -9.91
CA GLU A 278 -9.78 -37.68 -9.37
C GLU A 278 -10.79 -38.79 -9.70
N VAL A 279 -12.09 -38.51 -9.52
CA VAL A 279 -13.16 -39.43 -9.93
C VAL A 279 -13.11 -39.71 -11.42
N GLY A 280 -12.86 -38.69 -12.25
CA GLY A 280 -12.70 -38.87 -13.70
C GLY A 280 -11.55 -39.81 -14.07
N VAL A 281 -10.38 -39.64 -13.44
CA VAL A 281 -9.20 -40.49 -13.67
C VAL A 281 -9.45 -41.93 -13.23
N THR A 282 -10.05 -42.13 -12.06
CA THR A 282 -10.36 -43.48 -11.55
C THR A 282 -11.46 -44.17 -12.36
N MET A 283 -12.42 -43.42 -12.92
CA MET A 283 -13.43 -43.93 -13.86
C MET A 283 -12.79 -44.51 -15.12
N GLU A 284 -11.81 -43.83 -15.72
CA GLU A 284 -11.10 -44.32 -16.90
C GLU A 284 -10.32 -45.61 -16.62
N GLN A 285 -9.85 -45.78 -15.39
CA GLN A 285 -9.10 -46.95 -14.93
C GLN A 285 -10.02 -48.09 -14.47
N GLY A 286 -11.32 -47.82 -14.25
CA GLY A 286 -12.28 -48.77 -13.70
C GLY A 286 -12.11 -49.01 -12.20
N GLU A 287 -11.50 -48.05 -11.49
CA GLU A 287 -11.07 -48.14 -10.08
C GLU A 287 -11.73 -47.09 -9.19
N VAL A 288 -12.92 -46.59 -9.54
CA VAL A 288 -13.65 -45.62 -8.70
C VAL A 288 -13.93 -46.23 -7.33
N SER A 289 -13.44 -45.59 -6.26
CA SER A 289 -13.72 -45.96 -4.89
C SER A 289 -15.03 -45.31 -4.40
N GLU A 290 -15.66 -45.91 -3.39
CA GLU A 290 -16.79 -45.26 -2.70
C GLU A 290 -16.32 -43.98 -2.00
N ASP A 291 -15.11 -43.99 -1.43
CA ASP A 291 -14.49 -42.86 -0.74
C ASP A 291 -14.40 -41.61 -1.64
N SER A 292 -13.88 -41.74 -2.88
CA SER A 292 -13.76 -40.58 -3.79
C SER A 292 -15.11 -39.99 -4.22
N ILE A 293 -16.18 -40.79 -4.19
CA ILE A 293 -17.55 -40.32 -4.46
C ILE A 293 -18.16 -39.67 -3.22
N GLU A 294 -17.80 -40.14 -2.02
CA GLU A 294 -18.21 -39.54 -0.76
C GLU A 294 -17.57 -38.16 -0.57
N ASP A 295 -16.26 -38.03 -0.76
CA ASP A 295 -15.53 -36.76 -0.69
C ASP A 295 -16.10 -35.71 -1.66
N LEU A 296 -16.39 -36.14 -2.90
CA LEU A 296 -17.04 -35.29 -3.91
C LEU A 296 -18.43 -34.80 -3.46
N ARG A 297 -19.23 -35.66 -2.82
CA ARG A 297 -20.56 -35.31 -2.34
C ARG A 297 -20.50 -34.39 -1.12
N GLU A 298 -19.56 -34.64 -0.21
CA GLU A 298 -19.35 -33.78 0.95
C GLU A 298 -18.99 -32.35 0.51
N THR A 299 -18.04 -32.23 -0.40
CA THR A 299 -17.64 -30.92 -0.96
C THR A 299 -18.80 -30.22 -1.68
N LEU A 300 -19.62 -30.96 -2.45
CA LEU A 300 -20.82 -30.40 -3.06
C LEU A 300 -21.82 -29.88 -2.03
N GLY A 301 -22.03 -30.63 -0.94
CA GLY A 301 -22.93 -30.20 0.15
C GLY A 301 -22.42 -28.94 0.85
N GLN A 302 -21.12 -28.85 1.13
CA GLN A 302 -20.51 -27.65 1.70
C GLN A 302 -20.65 -26.43 0.78
N LEU A 303 -20.47 -26.61 -0.52
CA LEU A 303 -20.68 -25.54 -1.51
C LEU A 303 -22.16 -25.11 -1.58
N GLU A 304 -23.11 -26.05 -1.53
CA GLU A 304 -24.54 -25.75 -1.46
C GLU A 304 -24.88 -24.94 -0.20
N ASP A 305 -24.38 -25.33 0.97
CA ASP A 305 -24.59 -24.61 2.23
C ASP A 305 -24.06 -23.16 2.17
N LEU A 306 -22.89 -22.95 1.56
CA LEU A 306 -22.34 -21.61 1.35
C LEU A 306 -23.22 -20.76 0.42
N VAL A 307 -23.70 -21.33 -0.68
CA VAL A 307 -24.59 -20.65 -1.63
C VAL A 307 -25.92 -20.28 -0.98
N ASP A 308 -26.53 -21.20 -0.23
CA ASP A 308 -27.74 -20.93 0.55
C ASP A 308 -27.52 -19.79 1.56
N GLY A 309 -26.33 -19.75 2.18
CA GLY A 309 -25.91 -18.66 3.05
C GLY A 309 -25.76 -17.30 2.34
N VAL A 310 -25.37 -17.29 1.06
CA VAL A 310 -25.38 -16.07 0.23
C VAL A 310 -26.82 -15.65 -0.07
N GLU A 311 -27.66 -16.58 -0.53
CA GLU A 311 -29.05 -16.31 -0.89
C GLU A 311 -29.84 -15.72 0.29
N GLN A 312 -29.68 -16.30 1.48
CA GLN A 312 -30.37 -15.83 2.67
C GLN A 312 -30.00 -14.38 3.04
N ARG A 313 -28.73 -13.99 2.86
CA ARG A 313 -28.25 -12.63 3.18
C ARG A 313 -28.68 -11.58 2.16
N HIS A 314 -28.93 -11.96 0.91
CA HIS A 314 -29.36 -11.04 -0.15
C HIS A 314 -30.87 -11.05 -0.42
N ALA A 315 -31.63 -11.89 0.28
CA ALA A 315 -33.09 -11.93 0.18
C ALA A 315 -33.80 -10.91 1.11
N GLU A 316 -33.08 -10.26 2.01
CA GLU A 316 -33.54 -9.20 2.93
C GLU A 316 -33.26 -7.80 2.40
#